data_AF-A0A259SYM3-F1
#
_entry.id   AF-A0A259SYM3-F1
#
_cell.length_a   1.000
_cell.length_b   1.000
_cell.length_c   1.000
_cell.angle_alpha   90.00
_cell.angle_beta   90.00
_cell.angle_gamma   90.00
#
_symmetry.space_group_name_H-M   'P 1'
#
loop_
_entity.id
_entity.type
_entity.pdbx_description
1 polymer ?
#
loop_
_entity_poly.entity_id
_entity_poly.type
_entity_poly.pdbx_seq_one_letter_code
_entity_poly.pdbx_strand_id
1 'polypeptide(L)'
;MTRQRIKSGIITGIVIVGIVFLYGIFYFENIPSGILLRAGITKSNVVMSADSNSFRHYFIMEKGEPAGIMTLQREGKLWSKYYYSRDVSISKSSPNITLLKSYQPLYIDNAGKTIPVWGGSVSAHKDEYQSVKIRIHGNIKDPASSIKKDGRIYFFYLDPNMSIDENIEILPQK
;
A
#
# COMPACT_ATOMS: atom_id res chain seq x y z
N MET A 1 -2.02 44.58 35.49
CA MET A 1 -2.75 43.52 34.74
C MET A 1 -2.13 43.13 33.39
N THR A 2 -1.18 43.87 32.81
CA THR A 2 -0.58 43.61 31.47
C THR A 2 0.42 42.44 31.44
N ARG A 3 1.27 42.27 32.45
CA ARG A 3 2.25 41.16 32.52
C ARG A 3 1.61 39.76 32.58
N GLN A 4 0.46 39.63 33.25
CA GLN A 4 -0.28 38.36 33.33
C GLN A 4 -0.91 37.97 31.98
N ARG A 5 -1.43 38.94 31.22
CA ARG A 5 -1.98 38.71 29.88
C ARG A 5 -0.90 38.30 28.88
N ILE A 6 0.30 38.89 28.94
CA ILE A 6 1.44 38.51 28.08
C ILE A 6 1.90 37.08 28.40
N LYS A 7 2.02 36.71 29.68
CA LYS A 7 2.35 35.34 30.08
C LYS A 7 1.29 34.33 29.64
N SER A 8 0.01 34.69 29.76
CA SER A 8 -1.11 33.84 29.30
C SER A 8 -1.09 33.66 27.78
N GLY A 9 -0.83 34.71 27.01
CA GLY A 9 -0.78 34.64 25.54
C GLY A 9 0.36 33.74 25.04
N ILE A 10 1.52 33.79 25.69
CA ILE A 10 2.66 32.92 25.37
C ILE A 10 2.33 31.46 25.67
N ILE A 11 1.72 31.17 26.84
CA ILE A 11 1.31 29.81 27.21
C ILE A 11 0.29 29.26 26.22
N THR A 12 -0.74 30.05 25.86
CA THR A 12 -1.74 29.63 24.88
C THR A 12 -1.11 29.37 23.51
N GLY A 13 -0.16 30.19 23.07
CA GLY A 13 0.57 29.98 21.82
C GLY A 13 1.37 28.66 21.81
N ILE A 14 2.06 28.35 22.91
CA ILE A 14 2.81 27.08 23.05
C ILE A 14 1.85 25.88 23.00
N VAL A 15 0.70 25.97 23.68
CA VAL A 15 -0.30 24.89 23.66
C VAL A 15 -0.87 24.68 22.25
N ILE A 16 -1.21 25.75 21.52
CA ILE A 16 -1.74 25.65 20.15
C ILE A 16 -0.69 25.04 19.22
N VAL A 17 0.56 25.50 19.27
CA VAL A 17 1.64 24.94 18.45
C VAL A 17 1.90 23.47 18.80
N GLY A 18 1.88 23.12 20.09
CA GLY A 18 2.00 21.73 20.54
C GLY A 18 0.86 20.85 20.03
N ILE A 19 -0.39 21.34 20.05
CA ILE A 19 -1.55 20.65 19.49
C ILE A 19 -1.39 20.48 17.97
N VAL A 20 -1.05 21.54 17.23
CA VAL A 20 -0.85 21.48 15.77
C VAL A 20 0.28 20.53 15.40
N PHE A 21 1.38 20.53 16.16
CA PHE A 21 2.51 19.62 15.94
C PHE A 21 2.12 18.16 16.21
N LEU A 22 1.41 17.89 17.30
CA LEU A 22 0.86 16.56 17.59
C LEU A 22 -0.11 16.12 16.50
N TYR A 23 -1.05 16.97 16.09
CA TYR A 23 -1.95 16.70 14.97
C TYR A 23 -1.19 16.43 13.67
N GLY A 24 -0.11 17.17 13.40
CA GLY A 24 0.77 16.96 12.25
C GLY A 24 1.43 15.59 12.28
N ILE A 25 2.02 15.19 13.41
CA ILE A 25 2.63 13.84 13.58
C ILE A 25 1.57 12.75 13.35
N PHE A 26 0.39 12.88 13.98
CA PHE A 26 -0.70 11.94 13.74
C PHE A 26 -1.17 11.95 12.28
N TYR A 27 -1.17 13.08 11.57
CA TYR A 27 -1.65 13.11 10.17
C TYR A 27 -0.63 12.55 9.17
N PHE A 28 0.66 12.79 9.37
CA PHE A 28 1.70 12.41 8.41
C PHE A 28 2.23 10.98 8.64
N GLU A 29 2.22 10.46 9.87
CA GLU A 29 2.76 9.12 10.17
C GLU A 29 1.72 8.00 10.32
N ASN A 30 0.43 8.32 10.31
CA ASN A 30 -0.61 7.30 10.47
C ASN A 30 -0.82 6.47 9.19
N ILE A 31 0.08 5.52 8.99
CA ILE A 31 -0.40 4.15 8.76
C ILE A 31 -1.49 3.92 9.81
N PRO A 32 -2.73 3.53 9.47
CA PRO A 32 -3.79 3.29 10.44
C PRO A 32 -3.40 2.07 11.28
N SER A 33 -2.52 2.33 12.25
CA SER A 33 -1.82 1.36 13.07
C SER A 33 -2.83 0.51 13.81
N GLY A 34 -3.94 1.10 14.28
CA GLY A 34 -5.04 0.34 14.87
C GLY A 34 -5.66 -0.72 13.96
N ILE A 35 -5.83 -0.44 12.66
CA ILE A 35 -6.42 -1.40 11.70
C ILE A 35 -5.41 -2.49 11.36
N LEU A 36 -4.15 -2.11 11.08
CA LEU A 36 -3.10 -3.08 10.81
C LEU A 36 -2.83 -3.98 12.03
N LEU A 37 -2.69 -3.40 13.22
CA LEU A 37 -2.44 -4.12 14.47
C LEU A 37 -3.58 -5.07 14.84
N ARG A 38 -4.85 -4.70 14.56
CA ARG A 38 -6.00 -5.61 14.74
C ARG A 38 -5.87 -6.88 13.89
N ALA A 39 -5.22 -6.78 12.73
CA ALA A 39 -4.90 -7.93 11.87
C ALA A 39 -3.56 -8.59 12.23
N GLY A 40 -2.91 -8.18 13.32
CA GLY A 40 -1.58 -8.66 13.72
C GLY A 40 -0.42 -8.08 12.89
N ILE A 41 -0.69 -7.08 12.05
CA ILE A 41 0.29 -6.48 11.14
C ILE A 41 0.91 -5.26 11.82
N THR A 42 2.22 -5.31 12.02
CA THR A 42 3.01 -4.19 12.54
C THR A 42 3.61 -3.38 11.38
N LYS A 43 4.12 -2.17 11.67
CA LYS A 43 4.80 -1.33 10.67
C LYS A 43 5.97 -2.05 10.00
N SER A 44 6.70 -2.90 10.73
CA SER A 44 7.81 -3.70 10.19
C SER A 44 7.36 -4.80 9.22
N ASN A 45 6.09 -5.20 9.25
CA ASN A 45 5.56 -6.13 8.26
C ASN A 45 5.26 -5.45 6.91
N VAL A 46 5.11 -4.13 6.88
CA VAL A 46 4.80 -3.38 5.66
C VAL A 46 6.08 -3.03 4.92
N VAL A 47 6.23 -3.51 3.70
CA VAL A 47 7.39 -3.17 2.86
C VAL A 47 7.10 -2.04 1.88
N MET A 48 5.88 -2.01 1.34
CA MET A 48 5.48 -1.06 0.32
C MET A 48 4.03 -0.63 0.57
N SER A 49 3.73 0.64 0.28
CA SER A 49 2.36 1.13 0.23
C SER A 49 2.12 2.01 -0.99
N ALA A 50 0.92 1.94 -1.57
CA ALA A 50 0.52 2.77 -2.70
C ALA A 50 -0.91 3.31 -2.51
N ASP A 51 -1.14 4.58 -2.85
CA ASP A 51 -2.45 5.21 -2.82
C ASP A 51 -3.09 5.18 -4.21
N SER A 52 -4.37 4.82 -4.31
CA SER A 52 -5.16 4.83 -5.56
C SER A 52 -6.65 5.04 -5.27
N ASN A 53 -7.28 6.05 -5.87
CA ASN A 53 -8.74 6.27 -5.82
C ASN A 53 -9.37 6.23 -4.41
N SER A 54 -8.76 6.90 -3.43
CA SER A 54 -9.16 6.86 -2.00
C SER A 54 -8.90 5.53 -1.28
N PHE A 55 -8.18 4.61 -1.92
CA PHE A 55 -7.67 3.40 -1.31
C PHE A 55 -6.17 3.50 -1.07
N ARG A 56 -5.69 2.72 -0.11
CA ARG A 56 -4.28 2.48 0.14
C ARG A 56 -4.01 1.00 0.23
N HIS A 57 -3.05 0.55 -0.55
CA HIS A 57 -2.63 -0.84 -0.64
C HIS A 57 -1.34 -1.01 0.14
N TYR A 58 -1.21 -2.09 0.89
CA TYR A 58 -0.04 -2.43 1.70
C TYR A 58 0.46 -3.82 1.33
N PHE A 59 1.74 -3.92 1.02
CA PHE A 59 2.40 -5.20 0.72
C PHE A 59 3.00 -5.73 2.03
N ILE A 60 2.49 -6.86 2.49
CA ILE A 60 2.76 -7.41 3.82
C ILE A 60 3.75 -8.56 3.70
N MET A 61 4.80 -8.51 4.51
CA MET A 61 5.77 -9.58 4.72
C MET A 61 5.65 -10.12 6.14
N GLU A 62 5.68 -11.44 6.27
CA GLU A 62 5.81 -12.13 7.55
C GLU A 62 7.02 -13.07 7.50
N LYS A 63 7.93 -12.93 8.49
CA LYS A 63 9.14 -13.77 8.60
C LYS A 63 10.01 -13.81 7.32
N GLY A 64 10.04 -12.72 6.56
CA GLY A 64 10.83 -12.61 5.33
C GLY A 64 10.13 -13.10 4.06
N GLU A 65 8.90 -13.59 4.16
CA GLU A 65 8.11 -14.07 3.02
C GLU A 65 6.87 -13.19 2.75
N PRO A 66 6.44 -13.04 1.49
CA PRO A 66 5.19 -12.35 1.15
C PRO A 66 3.98 -13.05 1.79
N ALA A 67 3.25 -12.31 2.62
CA ALA A 67 2.14 -12.84 3.42
C ALA A 67 0.76 -12.40 2.93
N GLY A 68 0.67 -11.25 2.25
CA GLY A 68 -0.59 -10.77 1.73
C GLY A 68 -0.58 -9.32 1.28
N ILE A 69 -1.72 -8.88 0.75
CA ILE A 69 -1.97 -7.48 0.40
C ILE A 69 -3.19 -7.01 1.17
N MET A 70 -3.02 -5.94 1.94
CA MET A 70 -4.12 -5.26 2.60
C MET A 70 -4.49 -3.99 1.84
N THR A 71 -5.76 -3.85 1.48
CA THR A 71 -6.33 -2.68 0.83
C THR A 71 -7.26 -1.98 1.81
N LEU A 72 -6.98 -0.71 2.13
CA LEU A 72 -7.77 0.14 3.01
C LEU A 72 -8.50 1.22 2.22
N GLN A 73 -9.77 1.45 2.49
CA GLN A 73 -10.55 2.54 1.94
C GLN A 73 -10.60 3.73 2.91
N ARG A 74 -10.46 4.94 2.38
CA ARG A 74 -10.79 6.18 3.08
C ARG A 74 -12.26 6.53 2.87
N GLU A 75 -12.89 6.96 3.95
CA GLU A 75 -14.19 7.61 3.96
C GLU A 75 -14.00 9.02 4.54
N GLY A 76 -13.96 10.01 3.64
CA GLY A 76 -13.50 11.35 3.96
C GLY A 76 -12.04 11.37 4.44
N LYS A 77 -11.84 11.75 5.70
CA LYS A 77 -10.51 11.86 6.34
C LYS A 77 -10.11 10.61 7.14
N LEU A 78 -11.01 9.64 7.32
CA LEU A 78 -10.81 8.46 8.17
C LEU A 78 -10.69 7.18 7.34
N TRP A 79 -10.02 6.17 7.88
CA TRP A 79 -9.95 4.83 7.29
C TRP A 79 -11.08 3.97 7.87
N SER A 80 -11.93 3.37 7.03
CA SER A 80 -13.14 2.68 7.51
C SER A 80 -13.25 1.22 7.06
N LYS A 81 -12.98 0.91 5.79
CA LYS A 81 -13.12 -0.45 5.23
C LYS A 81 -11.78 -1.03 4.84
N TYR A 82 -11.60 -2.33 5.06
CA TYR A 82 -10.39 -3.03 4.62
C TYR A 82 -10.69 -4.40 4.05
N TYR A 83 -9.89 -4.79 3.07
CA TYR A 83 -9.81 -6.14 2.58
C TYR A 83 -8.37 -6.64 2.70
N TYR A 84 -8.20 -7.83 3.25
CA TYR A 84 -6.89 -8.45 3.40
C TYR A 84 -6.89 -9.78 2.67
N SER A 85 -6.15 -9.83 1.57
CA SER A 85 -5.93 -11.07 0.85
C SER A 85 -4.65 -11.73 1.32
N ARG A 86 -4.76 -13.01 1.67
CA ARG A 86 -3.63 -13.90 1.94
C ARG A 86 -3.40 -14.91 0.81
N ASP A 87 -4.16 -14.80 -0.28
CA ASP A 87 -4.08 -15.77 -1.37
C ASP A 87 -2.78 -15.54 -2.15
N VAL A 88 -1.82 -16.43 -1.90
CA VAL A 88 -0.52 -16.46 -2.58
C VAL A 88 -0.65 -17.31 -3.83
N SER A 89 -0.75 -16.67 -4.99
CA SER A 89 -0.69 -17.37 -6.28
C SER A 89 0.70 -17.22 -6.88
N ILE A 90 1.50 -18.27 -6.79
CA ILE A 90 2.85 -18.33 -7.38
C ILE A 90 2.71 -18.51 -8.89
N SER A 91 3.13 -17.53 -9.69
CA SER A 91 3.16 -17.66 -11.15
C SER A 91 4.50 -18.24 -11.62
N LYS A 92 4.41 -19.24 -12.52
CA LYS A 92 5.44 -20.23 -12.88
C LYS A 92 6.39 -19.79 -14.01
N SER A 93 6.56 -18.51 -14.31
CA SER A 93 7.44 -18.08 -15.41
C SER A 93 8.90 -17.90 -15.00
N SER A 94 9.21 -17.74 -13.72
CA SER A 94 10.59 -17.69 -13.21
C SER A 94 10.62 -17.98 -11.69
N PRO A 95 11.62 -18.71 -11.18
CA PRO A 95 11.71 -19.11 -9.77
C PRO A 95 11.83 -17.94 -8.78
N ASN A 96 11.97 -16.71 -9.28
CA ASN A 96 12.29 -15.51 -8.51
C ASN A 96 11.11 -14.54 -8.35
N ILE A 97 9.89 -14.93 -8.75
CA ILE A 97 8.72 -14.05 -8.76
C ILE A 97 7.66 -14.57 -7.80
N THR A 98 7.25 -13.73 -6.86
CA THR A 98 6.09 -13.97 -6.00
C THR A 98 5.00 -12.98 -6.37
N LEU A 99 3.79 -13.49 -6.58
CA LEU A 99 2.61 -12.67 -6.86
C LEU A 99 1.53 -12.95 -5.81
N LEU A 100 0.91 -11.87 -5.39
CA LEU A 100 -0.21 -11.83 -4.47
C LEU A 100 -1.33 -11.11 -5.18
N LYS A 101 -2.54 -11.65 -5.05
CA LYS A 101 -3.72 -11.06 -5.63
C LYS A 101 -4.67 -10.68 -4.50
N SER A 102 -5.17 -9.46 -4.56
CA SER A 102 -6.19 -8.92 -3.67
C SER A 102 -7.22 -8.19 -4.52
N TYR A 103 -8.19 -7.55 -3.87
CA TYR A 103 -9.17 -6.73 -4.57
C TYR A 103 -9.50 -5.46 -3.79
N GLN A 104 -9.87 -4.45 -4.56
CA GLN A 104 -10.45 -3.21 -4.10
C GLN A 104 -11.96 -3.27 -4.39
N PRO A 105 -12.81 -3.36 -3.35
CA PRO A 105 -14.25 -3.29 -3.55
C PRO A 105 -14.65 -1.85 -3.89
N LEU A 106 -15.48 -1.68 -4.91
CA LEU A 106 -16.08 -0.42 -5.33
C LEU A 106 -17.60 -0.58 -5.42
N TYR A 107 -18.31 0.51 -5.17
CA TYR A 107 -19.72 0.63 -5.53
C TYR A 107 -19.82 1.72 -6.60
N ILE A 108 -20.23 1.33 -7.80
CA ILE A 108 -20.46 2.24 -8.93
C ILE A 108 -21.88 1.96 -9.42
N ASP A 109 -22.71 3.00 -9.52
CA ASP A 109 -24.09 2.91 -10.02
C ASP A 109 -24.95 1.85 -9.30
N ASN A 110 -24.85 1.79 -7.96
CA ASN A 110 -25.51 0.78 -7.10
C ASN A 110 -25.10 -0.69 -7.38
N ALA A 111 -24.12 -0.93 -8.24
CA ALA A 111 -23.53 -2.24 -8.46
C ALA A 111 -22.18 -2.36 -7.73
N GLY A 112 -22.01 -3.48 -7.02
CA GLY A 112 -20.71 -3.86 -6.46
C GLY A 112 -19.77 -4.24 -7.60
N LYS A 113 -18.66 -3.52 -7.74
CA LYS A 113 -17.55 -3.85 -8.65
C LYS A 113 -16.31 -4.19 -7.82
N THR A 114 -15.45 -5.06 -8.35
CA THR A 114 -14.15 -5.35 -7.73
C THR A 114 -13.06 -5.02 -8.72
N ILE A 115 -12.05 -4.28 -8.27
CA ILE A 115 -10.83 -4.05 -9.05
C ILE A 115 -9.76 -5.00 -8.52
N PRO A 116 -9.15 -5.83 -9.37
CA PRO A 116 -8.03 -6.66 -8.95
C PRO A 116 -6.82 -5.79 -8.58
N VAL A 117 -6.21 -6.12 -7.44
CA VAL A 117 -4.97 -5.52 -6.96
C VAL A 117 -3.92 -6.61 -6.96
N TRP A 118 -2.99 -6.53 -7.90
CA TRP A 118 -1.83 -7.41 -7.94
C TRP A 118 -0.67 -6.73 -7.24
N GLY A 119 -0.04 -7.44 -6.32
CA GLY A 119 1.22 -7.03 -5.72
C GLY A 119 2.21 -8.15 -5.91
N GLY A 120 3.46 -7.80 -6.17
CA GLY A 120 4.49 -8.81 -6.34
C GLY A 120 5.83 -8.40 -5.80
N SER A 121 6.69 -9.40 -5.64
CA SER A 121 8.10 -9.21 -5.39
C SER A 121 8.90 -10.01 -6.41
N VAL A 122 9.87 -9.36 -7.06
CA VAL A 122 10.88 -10.01 -7.90
C VAL A 122 12.19 -10.00 -7.15
N SER A 123 12.75 -11.18 -6.91
CA SER A 123 14.11 -11.30 -6.39
C SER A 123 15.10 -10.81 -7.44
N ALA A 124 15.86 -9.77 -7.12
CA ALA A 124 16.93 -9.27 -7.97
C ALA A 124 18.16 -10.17 -7.75
N HIS A 125 18.12 -11.40 -8.28
CA HIS A 125 19.29 -12.26 -8.22
C HIS A 125 20.45 -11.55 -8.96
N LYS A 126 21.56 -11.29 -8.25
CA LYS A 126 22.74 -10.56 -8.74
C LYS A 126 22.53 -9.08 -9.13
N ASP A 127 21.55 -8.37 -8.55
CA ASP A 127 21.29 -6.94 -8.84
C ASP A 127 20.99 -6.62 -10.32
N GLU A 128 20.77 -7.63 -11.17
CA GLU A 128 20.66 -7.43 -12.61
C GLU A 128 19.37 -6.69 -13.00
N TYR A 129 18.31 -6.76 -12.19
CA TYR A 129 17.03 -6.12 -12.52
C TYR A 129 16.89 -4.74 -11.90
N GLN A 130 16.57 -3.76 -12.74
CA GLN A 130 16.31 -2.37 -12.37
C GLN A 130 14.83 -2.04 -12.28
N SER A 131 13.99 -2.71 -13.07
CA SER A 131 12.54 -2.47 -13.07
C SER A 131 11.74 -3.73 -13.42
N VAL A 132 10.42 -3.61 -13.35
CA VAL A 132 9.48 -4.68 -13.68
C VAL A 132 8.42 -4.10 -14.61
N LYS A 133 8.10 -4.83 -15.67
CA LYS A 133 6.95 -4.57 -16.55
C LYS A 133 5.94 -5.71 -16.44
N ILE A 134 4.71 -5.44 -16.82
CA ILE A 134 3.60 -6.40 -16.71
C ILE A 134 3.00 -6.59 -18.10
N ARG A 135 2.87 -7.84 -18.53
CA ARG A 135 2.26 -8.19 -19.81
C ARG A 135 0.90 -8.83 -19.61
N ILE A 136 -0.10 -8.31 -20.31
CA ILE A 136 -1.50 -8.76 -20.30
C ILE A 136 -2.01 -8.72 -21.73
N HIS A 137 -2.51 -9.84 -22.25
CA HIS A 137 -2.96 -9.96 -23.65
C HIS A 137 -1.94 -9.43 -24.68
N GLY A 138 -0.64 -9.68 -24.44
CA GLY A 138 0.45 -9.19 -25.29
C GLY A 138 0.84 -7.71 -25.09
N ASN A 139 0.02 -6.92 -24.38
CA ASN A 139 0.31 -5.52 -24.09
C ASN A 139 1.20 -5.37 -22.86
N ILE A 140 2.30 -4.63 -23.01
CA ILE A 140 3.24 -4.34 -21.92
C ILE A 140 2.83 -3.03 -21.24
N LYS A 141 2.72 -3.08 -19.91
CA LYS A 141 2.33 -1.96 -19.06
C LYS A 141 3.31 -1.79 -17.90
N ASP A 142 3.35 -0.57 -17.39
CA ASP A 142 4.05 -0.23 -16.16
C ASP A 142 3.24 -0.62 -14.92
N PRO A 143 3.92 -0.99 -13.81
CA PRO A 143 3.26 -1.12 -12.53
C PRO A 143 2.72 0.24 -12.07
N ALA A 144 1.62 0.22 -11.33
CA ALA A 144 1.06 1.43 -10.72
C ALA A 144 2.01 2.05 -9.69
N SER A 145 2.84 1.22 -9.06
CA SER A 145 3.93 1.67 -8.19
C SER A 145 4.99 0.58 -8.08
N SER A 146 6.24 0.97 -7.82
CA SER A 146 7.33 0.04 -7.56
C SER A 146 8.38 0.64 -6.64
N ILE A 147 9.06 -0.20 -5.86
CA ILE A 147 10.22 0.17 -5.04
C ILE A 147 11.28 -0.94 -5.10
N LYS A 148 12.56 -0.57 -5.08
CA LYS A 148 13.66 -1.52 -4.86
C LYS A 148 14.09 -1.46 -3.40
N LYS A 149 14.07 -2.61 -2.71
CA LYS A 149 14.44 -2.72 -1.29
C LYS A 149 14.97 -4.12 -1.00
N ASP A 150 16.02 -4.23 -0.19
CA ASP A 150 16.56 -5.51 0.30
C ASP A 150 16.82 -6.54 -0.82
N GLY A 151 17.37 -6.10 -1.95
CA GLY A 151 17.67 -6.97 -3.09
C GLY A 151 16.44 -7.48 -3.84
N ARG A 152 15.28 -6.86 -3.65
CA ARG A 152 14.02 -7.21 -4.33
C ARG A 152 13.34 -5.97 -4.91
N ILE A 153 12.61 -6.17 -6.00
CA ILE A 153 11.70 -5.15 -6.54
C ILE A 153 10.29 -5.53 -6.09
N TYR A 154 9.68 -4.67 -5.28
CA TYR A 154 8.28 -4.78 -4.91
C TYR A 154 7.46 -3.88 -5.82
N PHE A 155 6.27 -4.32 -6.21
CA PHE A 155 5.40 -3.55 -7.09
C PHE A 155 3.93 -3.80 -6.80
N PHE A 156 3.11 -2.83 -7.20
CA PHE A 156 1.67 -3.01 -7.36
C PHE A 156 1.23 -2.74 -8.78
N TYR A 157 0.21 -3.46 -9.21
CA TYR A 157 -0.51 -3.24 -10.44
C TYR A 157 -2.01 -3.27 -10.20
N LEU A 158 -2.67 -2.24 -10.70
CA LEU A 158 -4.09 -2.02 -10.56
C LEU A 158 -4.62 -1.57 -11.92
N ASP A 159 -5.59 -2.29 -12.45
CA ASP A 159 -6.30 -1.89 -13.65
C ASP A 159 -7.80 -2.06 -13.42
N PRO A 160 -8.58 -0.95 -13.38
CA PRO A 160 -10.02 -1.00 -13.11
C PRO A 160 -10.81 -1.77 -14.17
N ASN A 161 -10.24 -1.96 -15.36
CA ASN A 161 -10.91 -2.62 -16.48
C ASN A 161 -10.53 -4.09 -16.61
N MET A 162 -9.65 -4.59 -15.73
CA MET A 162 -9.18 -5.96 -15.76
C MET A 162 -10.10 -6.86 -14.95
N SER A 163 -10.45 -8.03 -15.51
CA SER A 163 -11.19 -9.05 -14.76
C SER A 163 -10.34 -9.59 -13.61
N ILE A 164 -10.99 -10.03 -12.55
CA ILE A 164 -10.30 -10.68 -11.43
C ILE A 164 -9.57 -11.93 -11.93
N ASP A 165 -10.15 -12.71 -12.85
CA ASP A 165 -9.60 -13.98 -13.32
C ASP A 165 -8.47 -13.85 -14.36
N GLU A 166 -8.03 -12.63 -14.64
CA GLU A 166 -6.94 -12.39 -15.57
C GLU A 166 -5.61 -12.95 -15.08
N ASN A 167 -4.81 -13.43 -16.03
CA ASN A 167 -3.44 -13.88 -15.77
C ASN A 167 -2.47 -12.78 -16.21
N ILE A 168 -1.55 -12.43 -15.31
CA ILE A 168 -0.50 -11.46 -15.62
C ILE A 168 0.85 -12.17 -15.75
N GLU A 169 1.65 -11.75 -16.73
CA GLU A 169 3.05 -12.13 -16.85
C GLU A 169 3.93 -10.99 -16.37
N ILE A 170 4.95 -11.33 -15.57
CA ILE A 170 5.89 -10.37 -15.00
C ILE A 170 7.20 -10.44 -15.79
N LEU A 171 7.66 -9.28 -16.24
CA LEU A 171 8.84 -9.11 -17.08
C LEU A 171 9.89 -8.26 -16.35
N PRO A 172 10.80 -8.87 -15.57
CA PRO A 172 11.94 -8.17 -15.00
C PRO A 172 12.82 -7.55 -16.10
N GLN A 173 13.22 -6.30 -15.93
CA GLN A 173 14.05 -5.56 -16.88
C GLN A 173 15.41 -5.25 -16.26
N LYS A 174 16.47 -5.33 -17.06
CA LYS A 174 17.83 -4.99 -16.67
C LYS A 174 18.08 -3.48 -16.63
#